data_AF-A0A0D9WLN6-F1
#
_entry.id   AF-A0A0D9WLN6-F1
#
_cell.length_a   1.000
_cell.length_b   1.000
_cell.length_c   1.000
_cell.angle_alpha   90.00
_cell.angle_beta   90.00
_cell.angle_gamma   90.00
#
_symmetry.space_group_name_H-M   'P 1'
#
loop_
_entity.id
_entity.type
_entity.pdbx_description
1 polymer ?
#
loop_
_entity_poly.entity_id
_entity_poly.type
_entity_poly.pdbx_seq_one_letter_code
_entity_poly.pdbx_strand_id
1 'polypeptide(L)'
;MWKRATSVLLHHRSALTHRAAPAIAASAVLLRRASPPFFSTLDAAQTRTRVEDVMPIATGHEREEIAAELEGKKRFDMDAPTGPFGTKEAPAVIQSYYNKRIVGCPGGEGEDEHDVVWFWLEKDKPHECPVCTQYFSLEVIGEGGNPDGHDDDDDHHQH
;
A
#
# COMPACT_ATOMS: atom_id res chain seq x y z
N MET A 1 12.41 -3.21 -4.64
CA MET A 1 13.15 -4.10 -3.72
C MET A 1 12.11 -4.92 -2.96
N TRP A 2 12.23 -6.25 -2.93
CA TRP A 2 11.37 -7.12 -2.11
C TRP A 2 11.66 -6.88 -0.62
N LYS A 3 10.62 -6.92 0.20
CA LYS A 3 10.74 -6.91 1.67
C LYS A 3 10.16 -8.21 2.23
N ARG A 4 10.78 -8.72 3.29
CA ARG A 4 10.18 -9.82 4.03
C ARG A 4 9.15 -9.29 5.03
N ALA A 5 8.04 -10.00 5.16
CA ALA A 5 7.11 -9.79 6.26
C ALA A 5 7.75 -10.36 7.54
N THR A 6 8.16 -9.50 8.47
CA THR A 6 8.64 -9.95 9.78
C THR A 6 7.43 -10.38 10.61
N SER A 7 7.48 -11.58 11.19
CA SER A 7 6.48 -12.02 12.17
C SER A 7 6.70 -11.24 13.46
N VAL A 8 6.10 -10.04 13.56
CA VAL A 8 6.09 -9.30 14.82
C VAL A 8 5.11 -10.02 15.75
N LEU A 9 5.65 -10.89 16.61
CA LEU A 9 4.93 -11.41 17.77
C LEU A 9 4.54 -10.24 18.68
N LEU A 10 3.35 -9.70 18.46
CA LEU A 10 2.70 -8.69 19.30
C LEU A 10 2.57 -9.23 20.73
N HIS A 11 3.52 -8.88 21.59
CA HIS A 11 3.38 -9.05 23.03
C HIS A 11 2.34 -8.04 23.53
N HIS A 12 1.08 -8.48 23.64
CA HIS A 12 0.04 -7.75 24.36
C HIS A 12 0.42 -7.62 25.83
N ARG A 13 0.98 -6.46 26.21
CA ARG A 13 1.03 -6.04 27.60
C ARG A 13 -0.32 -5.44 28.00
N SER A 14 -1.19 -6.28 28.57
CA SER A 14 -2.34 -5.79 29.34
C SER A 14 -1.84 -5.09 30.60
N ALA A 15 -2.12 -3.79 30.72
CA ALA A 15 -1.98 -3.06 31.97
C ALA A 15 -3.39 -2.71 32.49
N LEU A 16 -3.89 -3.54 33.40
CA LEU A 16 -5.01 -3.19 34.28
C LEU A 16 -4.45 -2.35 35.43
N THR A 17 -4.95 -1.13 35.59
CA THR A 17 -4.83 -0.39 36.86
C THR A 17 -6.17 0.23 37.23
N HIS A 18 -6.70 -0.23 38.36
CA HIS A 18 -7.84 0.35 39.05
C HIS A 18 -7.47 1.67 39.72
N ARG A 19 -8.39 2.64 39.72
CA ARG A 19 -8.72 3.40 40.95
C ARG A 19 -10.04 4.14 40.82
N ALA A 20 -10.80 4.10 41.91
CA ALA A 20 -12.13 4.68 42.06
C ALA A 20 -12.13 5.91 42.98
N ALA A 21 -13.24 6.66 42.89
CA ALA A 21 -13.86 7.60 43.85
C ALA A 21 -13.43 9.09 43.80
N PRO A 22 -14.25 10.04 44.32
CA PRO A 22 -15.69 10.02 44.62
C PRO A 22 -16.51 11.13 43.92
N ALA A 23 -17.84 11.02 44.02
CA ALA A 23 -18.82 11.99 43.56
C ALA A 23 -18.90 13.22 44.48
N ILE A 24 -19.10 14.40 43.90
CA ILE A 24 -19.52 15.62 44.60
C ILE A 24 -20.69 16.21 43.83
N ALA A 25 -21.86 16.26 44.47
CA ALA A 25 -23.06 16.88 43.95
C ALA A 25 -23.05 18.38 44.27
N ALA A 26 -23.35 19.22 43.29
CA ALA A 26 -23.72 20.61 43.52
C ALA A 26 -24.86 20.98 42.55
N SER A 27 -26.02 21.33 43.12
CA SER A 27 -27.14 21.93 42.41
C SER A 27 -26.92 23.42 42.28
N ALA A 28 -27.15 23.98 41.08
CA ALA A 28 -27.32 25.42 40.89
C ALA A 28 -28.27 25.72 39.73
N VAL A 29 -29.47 26.12 40.13
CA VAL A 29 -30.42 27.11 39.55
C VAL A 29 -30.33 27.43 38.06
N LEU A 30 -31.46 27.17 37.39
CA LEU A 30 -31.82 27.59 36.04
C LEU A 30 -31.87 29.12 35.89
N LEU A 31 -31.11 29.68 34.94
CA LEU A 31 -31.47 30.92 34.26
C LEU A 31 -31.62 30.65 32.76
N ARG A 32 -32.87 30.58 32.30
CA ARG A 32 -33.22 30.62 30.88
C ARG A 32 -32.92 32.02 30.34
N ARG A 33 -31.90 32.13 29.50
CA ARG A 33 -31.71 33.30 28.63
C ARG A 33 -31.93 32.83 27.20
N ALA A 34 -33.06 33.25 26.62
CA ALA A 34 -33.39 32.99 25.23
C ALA A 34 -32.51 33.89 24.34
N SER A 35 -31.42 33.33 23.82
CA SER A 35 -30.67 33.89 22.71
C SER A 35 -31.35 33.43 21.40
N PRO A 36 -31.48 34.30 20.38
CA PRO A 36 -32.05 33.91 19.10
C PRO A 36 -31.21 32.78 18.47
N PRO A 37 -31.82 31.86 17.69
CA PRO A 37 -31.08 30.82 17.00
C PRO A 37 -30.26 31.47 15.88
N PHE A 38 -29.08 31.97 16.22
CA PHE A 38 -28.04 32.12 15.22
C PHE A 38 -27.70 30.70 14.78
N PHE A 39 -28.00 30.43 13.51
CA PHE A 39 -27.88 29.15 12.85
C PHE A 39 -26.61 28.41 13.31
N SER A 40 -26.83 27.25 13.93
CA SER A 40 -25.82 26.22 14.00
C SER A 40 -25.52 25.75 12.59
N THR A 41 -24.41 26.22 12.04
CA THR A 41 -23.60 25.40 11.15
C THR A 41 -22.18 25.43 11.74
N LEU A 42 -22.00 24.67 12.82
CA LEU A 42 -20.82 23.82 12.83
C LEU A 42 -20.91 23.07 11.49
N ASP A 43 -20.11 23.45 10.51
CA ASP A 43 -19.90 22.59 9.36
C ASP A 43 -19.18 21.37 9.94
N ALA A 44 -20.00 20.44 10.41
CA ALA A 44 -19.61 19.19 10.96
C ALA A 44 -18.88 18.47 9.83
N ALA A 45 -17.55 18.49 9.90
CA ALA A 45 -16.68 17.67 9.08
C ALA A 45 -17.19 17.53 7.65
N GLN A 46 -17.19 18.62 6.86
CA GLN A 46 -17.46 18.51 5.43
C GLN A 46 -16.49 17.47 4.89
N THR A 47 -17.03 16.28 4.68
CA THR A 47 -16.31 15.14 4.14
C THR A 47 -15.99 15.62 2.74
N ARG A 48 -14.74 16.00 2.49
CA ARG A 48 -14.30 16.41 1.15
C ARG A 48 -14.52 15.19 0.27
N THR A 49 -15.65 15.18 -0.44
CA THR A 49 -16.09 14.02 -1.21
C THR A 49 -15.60 14.08 -2.65
N ARG A 50 -15.17 15.27 -3.10
CA ARG A 50 -14.72 15.53 -4.46
C ARG A 50 -13.38 16.24 -4.47
N VAL A 51 -12.60 15.99 -5.53
CA VAL A 51 -11.31 16.66 -5.74
C VAL A 51 -11.49 18.18 -5.83
N GLU A 52 -12.58 18.63 -6.45
CA GLU A 52 -12.86 20.06 -6.61
C GLU A 52 -13.00 20.81 -5.26
N ASP A 53 -13.40 20.13 -4.19
CA ASP A 53 -13.55 20.72 -2.84
C ASP A 53 -12.20 20.86 -2.11
N VAL A 54 -11.18 20.11 -2.55
CA VAL A 54 -9.83 20.14 -1.99
C VAL A 54 -8.94 21.08 -2.79
N MET A 55 -8.93 20.89 -4.11
CA MET A 55 -8.09 21.63 -5.03
C MET A 55 -8.80 21.81 -6.38
N PRO A 56 -9.55 22.92 -6.56
CA PRO A 56 -10.40 23.14 -7.74
C PRO A 56 -9.66 23.17 -9.08
N ILE A 57 -8.38 23.51 -9.08
CA ILE A 57 -7.55 23.65 -10.30
C ILE A 57 -6.73 22.40 -10.62
N ALA A 58 -6.88 21.31 -9.85
CA ALA A 58 -6.15 20.07 -10.07
C ALA A 58 -6.54 19.43 -11.40
N THR A 59 -5.54 19.04 -12.21
CA THR A 59 -5.75 18.34 -13.50
C THR A 59 -4.74 17.22 -13.71
N GLY A 60 -5.04 16.30 -14.64
CA GLY A 60 -4.15 15.16 -14.95
C GLY A 60 -3.86 14.27 -13.74
N HIS A 61 -2.60 13.84 -13.60
CA HIS A 61 -2.14 12.95 -12.53
C HIS A 61 -2.36 13.51 -11.12
N GLU A 62 -2.30 14.83 -10.95
CA GLU A 62 -2.51 15.49 -9.67
C GLU A 62 -3.95 15.31 -9.18
N ARG A 63 -4.93 15.57 -10.06
CA ARG A 63 -6.37 15.34 -9.76
C ARG A 63 -6.64 13.88 -9.40
N GLU A 64 -6.02 13.00 -10.16
CA GLU A 64 -6.15 11.57 -10.07
C GLU A 64 -5.59 10.96 -8.78
N GLU A 65 -4.44 11.48 -8.32
CA GLU A 65 -3.84 11.11 -7.04
C GLU A 65 -4.73 11.54 -5.87
N ILE A 66 -5.21 12.79 -5.88
CA ILE A 66 -6.12 13.32 -4.85
C ILE A 66 -7.44 12.55 -4.82
N ALA A 67 -7.98 12.17 -5.98
CA ALA A 67 -9.20 11.35 -6.04
C ALA A 67 -9.00 10.01 -5.33
N ALA A 68 -7.87 9.34 -5.55
CA ALA A 68 -7.55 8.08 -4.89
C ALA A 68 -7.37 8.27 -3.37
N GLU A 69 -6.67 9.33 -2.95
CA GLU A 69 -6.46 9.64 -1.54
C GLU A 69 -7.78 9.91 -0.79
N LEU A 70 -8.73 10.60 -1.43
CA LEU A 70 -10.07 10.82 -0.89
C LEU A 70 -10.87 9.52 -0.72
N GLU A 71 -10.63 8.53 -1.58
CA GLU A 71 -11.17 7.16 -1.43
C GLU A 71 -10.38 6.31 -0.41
N GLY A 72 -9.31 6.85 0.18
CA GLY A 72 -8.41 6.14 1.08
C GLY A 72 -7.52 5.10 0.39
N LYS A 73 -7.31 5.24 -0.93
CA LYS A 73 -6.46 4.38 -1.75
C LYS A 73 -5.21 5.14 -2.20
N LYS A 74 -4.12 4.42 -2.43
CA LYS A 74 -2.94 4.99 -3.09
C LYS A 74 -3.08 4.78 -4.60
N ARG A 75 -2.91 5.83 -5.40
CA ARG A 75 -2.93 5.71 -6.87
C ARG A 75 -1.78 4.85 -7.40
N PHE A 76 -0.59 5.06 -6.85
CA PHE A 76 0.61 4.32 -7.22
C PHE A 76 1.13 3.53 -6.02
N ASP A 77 1.37 2.23 -6.23
CA ASP A 77 2.03 1.39 -5.23
C ASP A 77 3.55 1.62 -5.28
N MET A 78 4.00 2.58 -4.48
CA MET A 78 5.43 2.88 -4.30
C MET A 78 6.08 2.01 -3.22
N ASP A 79 5.29 1.26 -2.47
CA ASP A 79 5.80 0.44 -1.40
C ASP A 79 6.53 -0.78 -1.96
N ALA A 80 7.50 -1.27 -1.20
CA ALA A 80 8.19 -2.49 -1.56
C ALA A 80 7.22 -3.69 -1.42
N PRO A 81 7.13 -4.58 -2.43
CA PRO A 81 6.35 -5.79 -2.31
C PRO A 81 6.86 -6.60 -1.11
N THR A 82 5.94 -7.03 -0.25
CA THR A 82 6.28 -7.65 1.03
C THR A 82 5.65 -9.05 1.14
N GLY A 83 6.39 -10.03 1.64
CA GLY A 83 5.85 -11.37 1.87
C GLY A 83 6.83 -12.33 2.57
N PRO A 84 6.45 -13.61 2.73
CA PRO A 84 7.33 -14.62 3.33
C PRO A 84 8.52 -14.95 2.42
N PHE A 85 9.47 -15.75 2.92
CA PHE A 85 10.50 -16.30 2.05
C PHE A 85 9.89 -17.21 0.99
N GLY A 86 10.23 -16.97 -0.27
CA GLY A 86 9.79 -17.83 -1.36
C GLY A 86 10.56 -19.13 -1.42
N THR A 87 9.87 -20.26 -1.31
CA THR A 87 10.41 -21.60 -1.60
C THR A 87 10.02 -22.03 -3.01
N LYS A 88 10.59 -23.15 -3.48
CA LYS A 88 10.26 -23.69 -4.79
C LYS A 88 8.76 -24.05 -4.93
N GLU A 89 8.16 -24.54 -3.85
CA GLU A 89 6.74 -24.92 -3.79
C GLU A 89 5.84 -23.71 -3.54
N ALA A 90 6.33 -22.71 -2.80
CA ALA A 90 5.61 -21.50 -2.44
C ALA A 90 6.48 -20.26 -2.74
N PRO A 91 6.61 -19.85 -4.01
CA PRO A 91 7.46 -18.74 -4.40
C PRO A 91 6.92 -17.40 -3.89
N ALA A 92 7.82 -16.42 -3.74
CA ALA A 92 7.44 -15.04 -3.44
C ALA A 92 6.78 -14.40 -4.67
N VAL A 93 5.47 -14.18 -4.58
CA VAL A 93 4.66 -13.64 -5.68
C VAL A 93 4.87 -12.13 -5.78
N ILE A 94 5.28 -11.68 -6.97
CA ILE A 94 5.47 -10.27 -7.31
C ILE A 94 4.40 -9.86 -8.32
N GLN A 95 3.62 -8.85 -7.97
CA GLN A 95 2.62 -8.30 -8.89
C GLN A 95 3.27 -7.38 -9.93
N SER A 96 2.78 -7.40 -11.15
CA SER A 96 3.25 -6.54 -12.24
C SER A 96 2.10 -6.18 -13.17
N TYR A 97 2.11 -4.97 -13.74
CA TYR A 97 1.16 -4.60 -14.78
C TYR A 97 1.52 -5.24 -16.14
N TYR A 98 2.81 -5.50 -16.37
CA TYR A 98 3.38 -6.08 -17.61
C TYR A 98 3.87 -7.52 -17.40
N ASN A 99 4.21 -8.22 -18.50
CA ASN A 99 4.71 -9.60 -18.48
C ASN A 99 6.14 -9.75 -17.90
N LYS A 100 6.87 -8.65 -17.67
CA LYS A 100 8.18 -8.65 -17.02
C LYS A 100 8.35 -7.45 -16.09
N ARG A 101 9.05 -7.63 -14.97
CA ARG A 101 9.34 -6.57 -13.97
C ARG A 101 10.74 -6.74 -13.42
N ILE A 102 11.44 -5.62 -13.18
CA ILE A 102 12.72 -5.62 -12.48
C ILE A 102 12.47 -5.81 -10.97
N VAL A 103 13.12 -6.82 -10.39
CA VAL A 103 13.01 -7.16 -8.96
C VAL A 103 14.40 -7.11 -8.33
N GLY A 104 14.47 -6.61 -7.09
CA GLY A 104 15.68 -6.57 -6.29
C GLY A 104 15.51 -7.40 -5.02
N CYS A 105 16.33 -8.42 -4.84
CA CYS A 105 16.36 -9.27 -3.65
C CYS A 105 17.50 -8.84 -2.72
N PRO A 106 17.20 -8.35 -1.50
CA PRO A 106 18.20 -7.99 -0.49
C PRO A 106 18.63 -9.18 0.41
N GLY A 107 18.20 -10.40 0.10
CA GLY A 107 18.44 -11.58 0.93
C GLY A 107 17.39 -11.85 2.02
N GLY A 108 17.71 -12.84 2.86
CA GLY A 108 16.93 -13.27 4.02
C GLY A 108 17.38 -12.61 5.33
N GLU A 109 16.86 -13.13 6.46
CA GLU A 109 17.36 -12.75 7.79
C GLU A 109 18.53 -13.67 8.18
N GLY A 110 19.53 -13.12 8.87
CA GLY A 110 20.65 -13.91 9.39
C GLY A 110 21.71 -14.21 8.32
N GLU A 111 22.04 -15.48 8.11
CA GLU A 111 23.12 -15.89 7.20
C GLU A 111 22.77 -15.72 5.71
N ASP A 112 21.48 -15.53 5.40
CA ASP A 112 20.99 -15.32 4.03
C ASP A 112 20.94 -13.83 3.63
N GLU A 113 21.42 -12.91 4.47
CA GLU A 113 21.52 -11.47 4.15
C GLU A 113 22.65 -11.22 3.14
N HIS A 114 22.37 -10.48 2.08
CA HIS A 114 23.36 -10.17 1.04
C HIS A 114 23.07 -8.85 0.33
N ASP A 115 24.05 -8.34 -0.43
CA ASP A 115 23.86 -7.15 -1.26
C ASP A 115 22.73 -7.32 -2.26
N VAL A 116 22.05 -6.23 -2.63
CA VAL A 116 20.85 -6.32 -3.48
C VAL A 116 21.20 -6.90 -4.85
N VAL A 117 20.61 -8.06 -5.16
CA VAL A 117 20.69 -8.68 -6.48
C VAL A 117 19.48 -8.23 -7.30
N TRP A 118 19.74 -7.59 -8.43
CA TRP A 118 18.72 -7.14 -9.37
C TRP A 118 18.59 -8.10 -10.56
N PHE A 119 17.36 -8.44 -10.93
CA PHE A 119 17.08 -9.34 -12.05
C PHE A 119 15.76 -8.99 -12.73
N TRP A 120 15.63 -9.42 -13.99
CA TRP A 120 14.36 -9.44 -14.70
C TRP A 120 13.57 -10.67 -14.27
N LEU A 121 12.36 -10.44 -13.75
CA LEU A 121 11.41 -11.49 -13.46
C LEU A 121 10.35 -11.50 -14.58
N GLU A 122 10.15 -12.65 -15.20
CA GLU A 122 9.22 -12.84 -16.31
C GLU A 122 8.01 -13.67 -15.88
N LYS A 123 6.87 -13.43 -16.54
CA LYS A 123 5.67 -14.25 -16.38
C LYS A 123 5.99 -15.71 -16.73
N ASP A 124 5.41 -16.64 -15.97
CA ASP A 124 5.50 -18.09 -16.17
C ASP A 124 6.93 -18.68 -16.09
N LYS A 125 7.93 -17.87 -15.68
CA LYS A 125 9.32 -18.27 -15.47
C LYS A 125 9.78 -17.87 -14.06
N PRO A 126 9.62 -18.74 -13.05
CA PRO A 126 10.11 -18.47 -11.71
C PRO A 126 11.62 -18.23 -11.71
N HIS A 127 12.08 -17.26 -10.93
CA HIS A 127 13.48 -16.92 -10.78
C HIS A 127 13.97 -17.32 -9.39
N GLU A 128 15.12 -18.00 -9.33
CA GLU A 128 15.81 -18.33 -8.09
C GLU A 128 16.95 -17.34 -7.87
N CYS A 129 16.99 -16.70 -6.71
CA CYS A 129 18.09 -15.81 -6.36
C CYS A 129 19.40 -16.62 -6.22
N PRO A 130 20.49 -16.23 -6.92
CA PRO A 130 21.75 -16.99 -6.92
C PRO A 130 22.50 -16.97 -5.59
N VAL A 131 22.09 -16.15 -4.61
CA VAL A 131 22.77 -15.99 -3.32
C VAL A 131 21.96 -16.62 -2.20
N CYS A 132 20.74 -16.14 -1.94
CA CYS A 132 19.90 -16.69 -0.86
C CYS A 132 19.00 -17.86 -1.29
N THR A 133 18.98 -18.28 -2.56
CA THR A 133 18.12 -19.37 -3.07
C THR A 133 16.60 -19.14 -2.94
N GLN A 134 16.18 -17.89 -2.72
CA GLN A 134 14.77 -17.53 -2.69
C GLN A 134 14.14 -17.63 -4.08
N TYR A 135 12.96 -18.22 -4.17
CA TYR A 135 12.18 -18.30 -5.41
C TYR A 135 11.20 -17.13 -5.53
N PHE A 136 11.09 -16.57 -6.74
CA PHE A 136 10.18 -15.49 -7.09
C PHE A 136 9.33 -15.89 -8.29
N SER A 137 8.05 -15.54 -8.29
CA SER A 137 7.15 -15.70 -9.43
C SER A 137 6.40 -14.41 -9.70
N LEU A 138 6.02 -14.17 -10.96
CA LEU A 138 5.33 -12.94 -11.37
C LEU A 138 3.86 -13.20 -11.63
N GLU A 139 3.00 -12.40 -11.00
CA GLU A 139 1.56 -12.35 -11.23
C GLU A 139 1.22 -11.07 -12.01
N VAL A 140 0.61 -11.22 -13.19
CA VAL A 140 0.19 -10.08 -14.01
C VAL A 140 -1.19 -9.59 -13.55
N ILE A 141 -1.28 -8.35 -13.09
CA ILE A 141 -2.51 -7.72 -12.59
C ILE A 141 -3.12 -6.71 -13.59
N GLY A 142 -2.47 -6.50 -14.74
CA GLY A 142 -2.87 -5.55 -15.78
C GLY A 142 -3.08 -6.22 -17.14
N GLU A 143 -2.95 -5.42 -18.20
CA GLU A 143 -3.07 -5.89 -19.59
C GLU A 143 -1.93 -6.85 -20.00
N GLY A 144 -0.81 -6.85 -19.27
CA GLY A 144 0.37 -7.61 -19.63
C GLY A 144 1.15 -6.94 -20.76
N GLY A 145 1.82 -7.75 -21.58
CA GLY A 145 2.63 -7.28 -22.70
C GLY A 145 4.08 -6.95 -22.32
N ASN A 146 4.88 -6.66 -23.35
CA ASN A 146 6.27 -6.25 -23.19
C ASN A 146 6.32 -4.77 -22.74
N PRO A 147 6.92 -4.42 -21.59
CA PRO A 147 6.99 -3.03 -21.13
C PRO A 147 7.81 -2.13 -22.06
N ASP A 148 8.63 -2.69 -22.95
CA ASP A 148 9.42 -1.92 -23.91
C ASP A 148 8.61 -1.49 -25.15
N GLY A 149 7.34 -1.92 -25.28
CA GLY A 149 6.45 -1.55 -26.38
C GLY A 149 6.87 -2.05 -27.77
N HIS A 150 7.90 -2.90 -27.82
CA HIS A 150 8.27 -3.66 -29.01
C HIS A 150 7.63 -5.03 -28.84
N ASP A 151 6.48 -5.21 -29.50
CA ASP A 151 6.02 -6.55 -29.79
C ASP A 151 7.08 -7.18 -30.71
N ASP A 152 7.47 -8.42 -30.42
CA ASP A 152 8.35 -9.19 -31.28
C ASP A 152 7.57 -9.53 -32.56
N ASP A 153 7.35 -8.52 -33.42
CA ASP A 153 6.97 -8.69 -34.82
C ASP A 153 8.19 -9.27 -35.57
N ASP A 154 8.56 -10.49 -35.22
CA ASP A 154 9.53 -11.29 -35.97
C ASP A 154 8.90 -11.63 -37.35
N ASP A 155 9.48 -11.04 -38.39
CA ASP A 155 9.90 -11.73 -39.60
C ASP A 155 8.82 -12.34 -40.53
N HIS A 156 7.95 -11.48 -41.08
CA HIS A 156 7.16 -11.80 -42.29
C HIS A 156 7.52 -10.96 -43.54
N HIS A 157 8.77 -10.52 -43.67
CA HIS A 157 9.30 -10.08 -44.97
C HIS A 157 9.95 -11.25 -45.73
N GLN A 158 9.05 -11.97 -46.38
CA GLN A 158 9.13 -12.74 -47.63
C GLN A 158 10.46 -12.73 -48.43
N HIS A 159 10.86 -13.96 -48.82
CA HIS A 159 11.54 -14.38 -50.06
C HIS A 159 12.90 -13.80 -50.47
#